data_AF-G2WZ91-F1
#
_entry.id   AF-G2WZ91-F1
#
_cell.length_a   1.000
_cell.length_b   1.000
_cell.length_c   1.000
_cell.angle_alpha   90.00
_cell.angle_beta   90.00
_cell.angle_gamma   90.00
#
_symmetry.space_group_name_H-M   'P 1'
#
loop_
_entity.id
_entity.type
_entity.pdbx_description
1 polymer ?
#
loop_
_entity_poly.entity_id
_entity_poly.type
_entity_poly.pdbx_seq_one_letter_code
_entity_poly.pdbx_strand_id
1 'polypeptide(L)'
;MFINAPSVSLLATLAVLSEVTLAAPGNVQKRELSARQDSRPRLGNVAYGSKIVSCSSPGKIALTFDDGPGTLTAGIVDTLEKNNVKGTFFMVGKNGGDGLTTGNYDSLLKRMHASGHHLASHSFSHPNFDEIDYDQKVLELEKNEKAFADILGFIPTYFRPPYTACDEECYQALGDMGYHVTDYDLDTKDWEAGGVNAKARYSSAVKAADPSSSSFISLSHDIQDFTANGFVQFMIDVGKEKGFQFVTLGECLGDPASNWYRDPKTFGPADTSIDPPEPSTTSTSSTATPTSSKAPEPKKPKETTKTESEASSSTSIAKYIPAPTDGRFIEASSIVETSIFVSEDASTTVTMTTTFATTTAISVASSAFTSSASNTTSAEPSTPTETSSDSAPSAVDEDSAAIAVSALPKTFVTSLVGFVAWMLL
;
A
#
# COMPACT_ATOMS: atom_id res chain seq x y z
N MET A 1 -52.56 82.71 45.82
CA MET A 1 -51.48 81.88 46.40
C MET A 1 -52.03 80.47 46.49
N PHE A 2 -51.51 79.51 45.71
CA PHE A 2 -50.38 78.62 46.06
C PHE A 2 -50.82 77.50 47.04
N ILE A 3 -50.48 76.21 46.89
CA ILE A 3 -49.82 75.44 45.80
C ILE A 3 -50.17 73.93 45.97
N ASN A 4 -49.77 73.09 45.00
CA ASN A 4 -49.71 71.61 44.90
C ASN A 4 -49.68 70.76 46.21
N ALA A 5 -49.94 69.44 46.22
CA ALA A 5 -49.79 68.43 45.16
C ALA A 5 -50.66 67.15 45.35
N PRO A 6 -50.90 66.36 44.29
CA PRO A 6 -51.44 64.99 44.39
C PRO A 6 -50.34 63.94 44.62
N SER A 7 -50.70 62.79 45.18
CA SER A 7 -49.81 61.62 45.24
C SER A 7 -49.71 60.91 43.89
N VAL A 8 -48.49 60.58 43.45
CA VAL A 8 -48.23 59.73 42.28
C VAL A 8 -47.86 58.34 42.76
N SER A 9 -48.70 57.34 42.47
CA SER A 9 -48.39 55.93 42.71
C SER A 9 -47.68 55.36 41.49
N LEU A 10 -46.43 54.93 41.65
CA LEU A 10 -45.60 54.44 40.56
C LEU A 10 -45.79 52.92 40.36
N LEU A 11 -46.70 52.54 39.46
CA LEU A 11 -46.73 51.16 38.95
C LEU A 11 -45.57 50.94 37.98
N ALA A 12 -44.57 50.16 38.39
CA ALA A 12 -43.52 49.68 37.51
C ALA A 12 -43.99 48.42 36.76
N THR A 13 -44.44 48.57 35.52
CA THR A 13 -44.79 47.44 34.64
C THR A 13 -43.53 46.76 34.12
N LEU A 14 -43.24 45.55 34.61
CA LEU A 14 -42.08 44.77 34.17
C LEU A 14 -42.37 44.12 32.80
N ALA A 15 -41.82 44.69 31.72
CA ALA A 15 -41.95 44.16 30.37
C ALA A 15 -40.98 42.98 30.16
N VAL A 16 -41.49 41.75 30.23
CA VAL A 16 -40.72 40.54 29.92
C VAL A 16 -40.64 40.38 28.40
N LEU A 17 -39.52 40.82 27.82
CA LEU A 17 -39.17 40.51 26.43
C LEU A 17 -38.69 39.05 26.35
N SER A 18 -39.55 38.17 25.84
CA SER A 18 -39.16 36.82 25.45
C SER A 18 -38.38 36.87 24.13
N GLU A 19 -37.06 36.70 24.17
CA GLU A 19 -36.27 36.57 22.95
C GLU A 19 -36.65 35.27 22.22
N VAL A 20 -37.31 35.40 21.07
CA VAL A 20 -37.48 34.30 20.13
C VAL A 20 -36.16 34.12 19.39
N THR A 21 -35.29 33.27 19.92
CA THR A 21 -34.05 32.85 19.26
C THR A 21 -34.37 32.05 18.00
N LEU A 22 -34.45 32.77 16.87
CA LEU A 22 -34.60 32.19 15.55
C LEU A 22 -33.33 31.39 15.22
N ALA A 23 -33.36 30.09 15.52
CA ALA A 23 -32.28 29.18 15.17
C ALA A 23 -32.04 29.22 13.66
N ALA A 24 -30.83 29.63 13.26
CA ALA A 24 -30.40 29.55 11.88
C ALA A 24 -30.50 28.09 11.39
N PRO A 25 -30.82 27.84 10.11
CA PRO A 25 -30.86 26.47 9.57
C PRO A 25 -29.50 25.82 9.82
N GLY A 26 -29.50 24.77 10.64
CA GLY A 26 -28.28 24.14 11.11
C GLY A 26 -27.46 23.63 9.93
N ASN A 27 -26.22 24.09 9.83
CA ASN A 27 -25.29 23.56 8.84
C ASN A 27 -25.05 22.08 9.20
N VAL A 28 -25.67 21.16 8.45
CA VAL A 28 -25.59 19.72 8.70
C VAL A 28 -24.19 19.26 8.28
N GLN A 29 -23.23 19.43 9.19
CA GLN A 29 -21.91 18.85 9.05
C GLN A 29 -22.08 17.35 8.86
N LYS A 30 -21.61 16.85 7.72
CA LYS A 30 -21.57 15.41 7.44
C LYS A 30 -20.70 14.79 8.53
N ARG A 31 -21.29 13.97 9.41
CA ARG A 31 -20.56 13.31 10.51
C ARG A 31 -19.27 12.71 9.99
N GLU A 32 -18.15 13.14 10.55
CA GLU A 32 -16.87 12.50 10.28
C GLU A 32 -16.82 11.16 11.00
N LEU A 33 -16.23 10.17 10.34
CA LEU A 33 -15.98 8.86 10.94
C LEU A 33 -14.91 9.02 12.01
N SER A 34 -15.04 8.32 13.14
CA SER A 34 -13.92 8.19 14.06
C SER A 34 -13.75 6.78 14.60
N ALA A 35 -12.58 6.19 14.34
CA ALA A 35 -12.19 4.89 14.85
C ALA A 35 -12.00 4.87 16.38
N ARG A 36 -11.90 6.04 17.03
CA ARG A 36 -11.87 6.18 18.49
C ARG A 36 -13.26 6.26 19.14
N GLN A 37 -14.32 6.59 18.41
CA GLN A 37 -15.66 6.86 18.97
C GLN A 37 -16.75 5.92 18.43
N ASP A 38 -16.60 5.46 17.19
CA ASP A 38 -17.57 4.63 16.50
C ASP A 38 -17.47 3.17 16.93
N SER A 39 -18.59 2.43 16.88
CA SER A 39 -18.59 1.02 17.27
C SER A 39 -17.72 0.19 16.32
N ARG A 40 -16.87 -0.68 16.86
CA ARG A 40 -16.01 -1.59 16.09
C ARG A 40 -16.34 -3.05 16.43
N PRO A 41 -17.54 -3.56 16.07
CA PRO A 41 -17.90 -4.94 16.35
C PRO A 41 -16.95 -5.90 15.63
N ARG A 42 -16.37 -6.83 16.39
CA ARG A 42 -15.55 -7.93 15.88
C ARG A 42 -16.48 -9.08 15.50
N LEU A 43 -16.50 -9.46 14.21
CA LEU A 43 -17.44 -10.41 13.62
C LEU A 43 -16.72 -11.64 13.05
N GLY A 44 -17.46 -12.74 12.87
CA GLY A 44 -16.88 -13.99 12.39
C GLY A 44 -15.88 -14.63 13.37
N ASN A 45 -14.97 -15.44 12.84
CA ASN A 45 -13.94 -16.16 13.61
C ASN A 45 -12.51 -15.77 13.20
N VAL A 46 -12.33 -14.84 12.26
CA VAL A 46 -11.01 -14.37 11.83
C VAL A 46 -10.45 -13.40 12.86
N ALA A 47 -9.17 -13.53 13.20
CA ALA A 47 -8.53 -12.70 14.21
C ALA A 47 -8.56 -11.21 13.85
N TYR A 48 -8.68 -10.36 14.86
CA TYR A 48 -8.56 -8.90 14.78
C TYR A 48 -7.31 -8.49 15.55
N GLY A 49 -6.52 -7.57 15.00
CA GLY A 49 -5.28 -7.12 15.66
C GLY A 49 -4.27 -8.24 15.88
N SER A 50 -4.02 -9.06 14.86
CA SER A 50 -3.04 -10.15 14.90
C SER A 50 -2.64 -10.53 13.47
N LYS A 51 -1.37 -10.88 13.26
CA LYS A 51 -0.79 -11.19 11.94
C LYS A 51 -1.38 -12.45 11.30
N ILE A 52 -1.99 -12.32 10.13
CA ILE A 52 -2.56 -13.43 9.35
C ILE A 52 -1.75 -13.62 8.06
N VAL A 53 -1.03 -14.75 7.93
CA VAL A 53 -0.09 -15.03 6.81
C VAL A 53 -0.60 -16.05 5.78
N SER A 54 -1.55 -16.93 6.14
CA SER A 54 -1.98 -18.06 5.30
C SER A 54 -3.51 -18.30 5.38
N CYS A 55 -4.05 -19.13 4.49
CA CYS A 55 -5.48 -19.47 4.47
C CYS A 55 -5.88 -20.42 5.62
N SER A 56 -7.16 -20.38 6.02
CA SER A 56 -7.70 -21.30 7.02
C SER A 56 -7.90 -22.75 6.52
N SER A 57 -7.65 -22.98 5.24
CA SER A 57 -7.89 -24.25 4.54
C SER A 57 -6.96 -24.40 3.33
N PRO A 58 -6.43 -25.61 3.08
CA PRO A 58 -5.52 -25.87 1.97
C PRO A 58 -6.24 -25.86 0.61
N GLY A 59 -5.46 -25.94 -0.47
CA GLY A 59 -5.95 -26.00 -1.85
C GLY A 59 -6.30 -24.64 -2.43
N LYS A 60 -6.03 -23.55 -1.71
CA LYS A 60 -6.42 -22.18 -2.04
C LYS A 60 -5.22 -21.28 -2.32
N ILE A 61 -5.37 -20.37 -3.29
CA ILE A 61 -4.49 -19.21 -3.47
C ILE A 61 -5.34 -17.93 -3.46
N ALA A 62 -5.06 -17.02 -2.52
CA ALA A 62 -5.51 -15.64 -2.60
C ALA A 62 -4.45 -14.81 -3.33
N LEU A 63 -4.78 -14.30 -4.52
CA LEU A 63 -3.97 -13.27 -5.18
C LEU A 63 -4.30 -11.92 -4.53
N THR A 64 -3.30 -11.26 -3.97
CA THR A 64 -3.45 -9.96 -3.30
C THR A 64 -2.58 -8.91 -3.97
N PHE A 65 -3.14 -7.72 -4.16
CA PHE A 65 -2.52 -6.60 -4.87
C PHE A 65 -2.53 -5.35 -4.01
N ASP A 66 -1.36 -4.75 -3.82
CA ASP A 66 -1.15 -3.58 -2.95
C ASP A 66 -0.82 -2.31 -3.77
N ASP A 67 -0.90 -1.15 -3.10
CA ASP A 67 -0.69 0.22 -3.60
C ASP A 67 -1.75 0.82 -4.56
N GLY A 68 -2.69 0.04 -5.09
CA GLY A 68 -3.74 0.55 -5.98
C GLY A 68 -4.82 1.43 -5.32
N PRO A 69 -5.81 1.92 -6.09
CA PRO A 69 -5.92 1.81 -7.54
C PRO A 69 -5.00 2.79 -8.28
N GLY A 70 -4.45 2.35 -9.41
CA GLY A 70 -3.70 3.19 -10.33
C GLY A 70 -4.05 2.89 -11.78
N THR A 71 -3.31 3.51 -12.71
CA THR A 71 -3.58 3.41 -14.16
C THR A 71 -3.56 1.98 -14.73
N LEU A 72 -2.88 1.05 -14.07
CA LEU A 72 -2.72 -0.35 -14.49
C LEU A 72 -3.76 -1.32 -13.90
N THR A 73 -4.43 -0.96 -12.80
CA THR A 73 -5.40 -1.82 -12.06
C THR A 73 -6.46 -2.41 -12.99
N ALA A 74 -6.94 -1.64 -13.97
CA ALA A 74 -7.97 -2.07 -14.92
C ALA A 74 -7.55 -3.30 -15.74
N GLY A 75 -6.29 -3.38 -16.19
CA GLY A 75 -5.79 -4.52 -16.98
C GLY A 75 -5.61 -5.79 -16.15
N ILE A 76 -5.34 -5.63 -14.85
CA ILE A 76 -5.30 -6.75 -13.89
C ILE A 76 -6.73 -7.28 -13.66
N VAL A 77 -7.70 -6.40 -13.45
CA VAL A 77 -9.14 -6.76 -13.31
C VAL A 77 -9.66 -7.45 -14.58
N ASP A 78 -9.37 -6.92 -15.77
CA ASP A 78 -9.70 -7.56 -17.05
C ASP A 78 -9.11 -8.99 -17.15
N THR A 79 -7.87 -9.18 -16.69
CA THR A 79 -7.19 -10.49 -16.70
C THR A 79 -7.82 -11.46 -15.70
N LEU A 80 -8.17 -11.00 -14.49
CA LEU A 80 -8.82 -11.80 -13.45
C LEU A 80 -10.22 -12.25 -13.89
N GLU A 81 -11.06 -11.31 -14.35
CA GLU A 81 -12.42 -11.59 -14.84
C GLU A 81 -12.42 -12.56 -16.02
N LYS A 82 -11.57 -12.33 -17.04
CA LYS A 82 -11.39 -13.22 -18.20
C LYS A 82 -11.04 -14.66 -17.81
N ASN A 83 -10.38 -14.84 -16.68
CA ASN A 83 -9.98 -16.14 -16.15
C ASN A 83 -10.99 -16.77 -15.18
N ASN A 84 -12.10 -16.08 -14.88
CA ASN A 84 -13.02 -16.37 -13.78
C ASN A 84 -12.30 -16.55 -12.43
N VAL A 85 -11.41 -15.59 -12.13
CA VAL A 85 -10.60 -15.51 -10.91
C VAL A 85 -10.96 -14.23 -10.15
N LYS A 86 -10.94 -14.28 -8.82
CA LYS A 86 -11.11 -13.12 -7.95
C LYS A 86 -9.76 -12.68 -7.37
N GLY A 87 -9.53 -11.38 -7.28
CA GLY A 87 -8.41 -10.79 -6.53
C GLY A 87 -8.84 -10.21 -5.19
N THR A 88 -7.86 -9.87 -4.35
CA THR A 88 -8.02 -8.94 -3.23
C THR A 88 -7.12 -7.74 -3.46
N PHE A 89 -7.61 -6.52 -3.23
CA PHE A 89 -6.90 -5.27 -3.50
C PHE A 89 -6.80 -4.44 -2.22
N PHE A 90 -5.59 -4.26 -1.71
CA PHE A 90 -5.27 -3.41 -0.56
C PHE A 90 -4.96 -2.01 -1.06
N MET A 91 -5.93 -1.10 -0.90
CA MET A 91 -5.92 0.18 -1.59
C MET A 91 -5.59 1.35 -0.68
N VAL A 92 -4.78 2.25 -1.23
CA VAL A 92 -4.30 3.47 -0.59
C VAL A 92 -5.23 4.65 -0.88
N GLY A 93 -5.39 5.54 0.10
CA GLY A 93 -6.14 6.78 -0.09
C GLY A 93 -5.49 7.70 -1.14
N LYS A 94 -4.16 7.82 -1.08
CA LYS A 94 -3.27 8.41 -2.07
C LYS A 94 -1.81 8.02 -1.81
N ASN A 95 -1.17 7.25 -2.70
CA ASN A 95 0.27 7.03 -2.70
C ASN A 95 0.88 7.68 -3.96
N GLY A 96 1.77 8.65 -3.77
CA GLY A 96 2.33 9.46 -4.84
C GLY A 96 1.27 10.20 -5.67
N GLY A 97 1.06 9.75 -6.92
CA GLY A 97 0.09 10.33 -7.86
C GLY A 97 -1.29 9.66 -7.86
N ASP A 98 -1.37 8.40 -7.45
CA ASP A 98 -2.54 7.52 -7.61
C ASP A 98 -3.12 7.11 -6.24
N GLY A 99 -4.17 6.27 -6.23
CA GLY A 99 -4.98 5.93 -5.07
C GLY A 99 -6.43 6.42 -5.17
N LEU A 100 -7.24 6.06 -4.17
CA LEU A 100 -8.70 6.28 -4.17
C LEU A 100 -9.10 7.74 -4.41
N THR A 101 -8.38 8.69 -3.83
CA THR A 101 -8.73 10.14 -3.89
C THR A 101 -8.25 10.85 -5.16
N THR A 102 -7.62 10.15 -6.11
CA THR A 102 -7.24 10.73 -7.42
C THR A 102 -8.43 10.90 -8.38
N GLY A 103 -9.61 10.38 -8.03
CA GLY A 103 -10.90 10.81 -8.61
C GLY A 103 -11.24 10.30 -10.02
N ASN A 104 -10.44 9.37 -10.55
CA ASN A 104 -10.66 8.74 -11.87
C ASN A 104 -11.04 7.25 -11.78
N TYR A 105 -11.15 6.68 -10.58
CA TYR A 105 -11.23 5.24 -10.36
C TYR A 105 -12.59 4.72 -9.86
N ASP A 106 -13.55 5.59 -9.52
CA ASP A 106 -14.89 5.25 -9.01
C ASP A 106 -15.60 4.12 -9.77
N SER A 107 -15.60 4.17 -11.10
CA SER A 107 -16.26 3.18 -11.96
C SER A 107 -15.53 1.83 -11.97
N LEU A 108 -14.19 1.86 -11.90
CA LEU A 108 -13.36 0.66 -11.77
C LEU A 108 -13.55 0.01 -10.39
N LEU A 109 -13.54 0.79 -9.32
CA LEU A 109 -13.77 0.33 -7.96
C LEU A 109 -15.15 -0.34 -7.80
N LYS A 110 -16.20 0.29 -8.37
CA LYS A 110 -17.56 -0.25 -8.41
C LYS A 110 -17.64 -1.54 -9.24
N ARG A 111 -16.91 -1.62 -10.37
CA ARG A 111 -16.76 -2.85 -11.15
C ARG A 111 -16.07 -3.95 -10.35
N MET A 112 -14.94 -3.68 -9.70
CA MET A 112 -14.18 -4.67 -8.93
C MET A 112 -15.06 -5.30 -7.84
N HIS A 113 -15.83 -4.49 -7.11
CA HIS A 113 -16.79 -4.96 -6.13
C HIS A 113 -17.93 -5.79 -6.78
N ALA A 114 -18.50 -5.33 -7.91
CA ALA A 114 -19.54 -6.06 -8.65
C ALA A 114 -19.07 -7.43 -9.18
N SER A 115 -17.81 -7.51 -9.62
CA SER A 115 -17.13 -8.74 -10.05
C SER A 115 -16.66 -9.62 -8.86
N GLY A 116 -17.05 -9.26 -7.64
CA GLY A 116 -16.80 -10.05 -6.43
C GLY A 116 -15.35 -10.07 -5.98
N HIS A 117 -14.52 -9.10 -6.38
CA HIS A 117 -13.20 -8.89 -5.80
C HIS A 117 -13.34 -8.32 -4.39
N HIS A 118 -12.38 -8.64 -3.52
CA HIS A 118 -12.35 -8.14 -2.14
C HIS A 118 -11.52 -6.86 -2.07
N LEU A 119 -12.10 -5.78 -1.55
CA LEU A 119 -11.47 -4.47 -1.48
C LEU A 119 -11.11 -4.16 -0.02
N ALA A 120 -9.83 -3.93 0.26
CA ALA A 120 -9.27 -3.83 1.61
C ALA A 120 -8.44 -2.54 1.77
N SER A 121 -8.16 -2.14 3.02
CA SER A 121 -7.46 -0.88 3.32
C SER A 121 -5.93 -1.06 3.36
N HIS A 122 -5.19 -0.10 2.80
CA HIS A 122 -3.72 -0.05 2.87
C HIS A 122 -3.20 1.30 3.39
N SER A 123 -3.93 1.89 4.36
CA SER A 123 -3.74 3.25 4.90
C SER A 123 -4.06 4.36 3.89
N PHE A 124 -3.97 5.63 4.33
CA PHE A 124 -4.23 6.75 3.43
C PHE A 124 -2.99 7.12 2.60
N SER A 125 -1.82 7.23 3.21
CA SER A 125 -0.60 7.78 2.61
C SER A 125 0.61 6.83 2.57
N HIS A 126 0.39 5.55 2.88
CA HIS A 126 1.42 4.50 2.92
C HIS A 126 2.64 4.79 3.85
N PRO A 127 2.46 5.28 5.09
CA PRO A 127 3.56 5.37 6.05
C PRO A 127 3.87 4.00 6.67
N ASN A 128 5.11 3.79 7.12
CA ASN A 128 5.45 2.64 7.97
C ASN A 128 4.67 2.75 9.31
N PHE A 129 3.87 1.73 9.64
CA PHE A 129 3.05 1.74 10.87
C PHE A 129 3.89 1.59 12.15
N ASP A 130 5.12 1.09 12.10
CA ASP A 130 6.04 1.04 13.23
C ASP A 130 6.75 2.39 13.50
N GLU A 131 6.69 3.33 12.56
CA GLU A 131 7.33 4.66 12.66
C GLU A 131 6.38 5.78 13.09
N ILE A 132 5.08 5.51 13.18
CA ILE A 132 4.03 6.50 13.48
C ILE A 132 3.29 6.23 14.80
N ASP A 133 2.85 7.29 15.48
CA ASP A 133 2.13 7.18 16.76
C ASP A 133 0.67 6.69 16.60
N TYR A 134 -0.03 6.42 17.71
CA TYR A 134 -1.40 5.90 17.68
C TYR A 134 -2.39 6.87 16.99
N ASP A 135 -2.28 8.18 17.22
CA ASP A 135 -3.19 9.16 16.60
C ASP A 135 -2.91 9.32 15.11
N GLN A 136 -1.65 9.15 14.68
CA GLN A 136 -1.28 9.03 13.28
C GLN A 136 -1.84 7.74 12.65
N LYS A 137 -1.72 6.58 13.31
CA LYS A 137 -2.35 5.31 12.88
C LYS A 137 -3.86 5.44 12.71
N VAL A 138 -4.54 6.07 13.66
CA VAL A 138 -5.98 6.40 13.62
C VAL A 138 -6.31 7.27 12.40
N LEU A 139 -5.61 8.40 12.25
CA LEU A 139 -5.87 9.38 11.20
C LEU A 139 -5.67 8.79 9.79
N GLU A 140 -4.69 7.90 9.63
CA GLU A 140 -4.43 7.20 8.37
C GLU A 140 -5.51 6.18 8.01
N LEU A 141 -6.15 5.57 9.00
CA LEU A 141 -7.29 4.69 8.79
C LEU A 141 -8.56 5.51 8.54
N GLU A 142 -8.92 6.43 9.43
CA GLU A 142 -10.15 7.26 9.32
C GLU A 142 -10.26 7.99 7.97
N LYS A 143 -9.16 8.54 7.42
CA LYS A 143 -9.15 9.13 6.07
C LYS A 143 -9.42 8.09 4.97
N ASN A 144 -8.85 6.89 5.08
CA ASN A 144 -9.03 5.85 4.06
C ASN A 144 -10.44 5.26 4.13
N GLU A 145 -10.94 5.00 5.34
CA GLU A 145 -12.34 4.62 5.60
C GLU A 145 -13.32 5.63 4.99
N LYS A 146 -13.02 6.93 5.12
CA LYS A 146 -13.81 8.00 4.50
C LYS A 146 -13.77 7.94 2.97
N ALA A 147 -12.61 7.71 2.35
CA ALA A 147 -12.49 7.56 0.90
C ALA A 147 -13.30 6.34 0.39
N PHE A 148 -13.19 5.20 1.07
CA PHE A 148 -14.00 4.02 0.81
C PHE A 148 -15.51 4.32 0.96
N ALA A 149 -15.93 4.94 2.05
CA ALA A 149 -17.34 5.23 2.33
C ALA A 149 -17.95 6.26 1.36
N ASP A 150 -17.19 7.27 0.93
CA ASP A 150 -17.66 8.28 -0.03
C ASP A 150 -17.77 7.74 -1.47
N ILE A 151 -16.93 6.78 -1.87
CA ILE A 151 -16.95 6.19 -3.23
C ILE A 151 -17.88 4.97 -3.32
N LEU A 152 -17.76 4.03 -2.37
CA LEU A 152 -18.35 2.69 -2.41
C LEU A 152 -19.50 2.47 -1.41
N GLY A 153 -19.71 3.39 -0.46
CA GLY A 153 -20.79 3.31 0.52
C GLY A 153 -20.51 2.43 1.74
N PHE A 154 -19.35 1.76 1.80
CA PHE A 154 -18.93 0.87 2.89
C PHE A 154 -17.50 1.16 3.36
N ILE A 155 -17.11 0.58 4.50
CA ILE A 155 -15.76 0.67 5.09
C ILE A 155 -15.17 -0.76 5.22
N PRO A 156 -13.93 -1.04 4.79
CA PRO A 156 -13.32 -2.36 4.97
C PRO A 156 -13.11 -2.77 6.43
N THR A 157 -13.13 -4.09 6.67
CA THR A 157 -12.65 -4.72 7.93
C THR A 157 -11.27 -5.36 7.79
N TYR A 158 -10.75 -5.45 6.57
CA TYR A 158 -9.42 -5.99 6.26
C TYR A 158 -8.40 -4.87 6.01
N PHE A 159 -7.20 -5.04 6.57
CA PHE A 159 -6.08 -4.11 6.42
C PHE A 159 -4.75 -4.86 6.30
N ARG A 160 -3.86 -4.37 5.45
CA ARG A 160 -2.45 -4.76 5.40
C ARG A 160 -1.59 -3.57 5.79
N PRO A 161 -0.64 -3.70 6.74
CA PRO A 161 0.31 -2.64 7.04
C PRO A 161 1.23 -2.37 5.85
N PRO A 162 1.43 -1.10 5.45
CA PRO A 162 2.51 -0.71 4.55
C PRO A 162 3.85 -1.35 4.92
N TYR A 163 4.61 -1.81 3.92
CA TYR A 163 5.87 -2.54 4.10
C TYR A 163 5.79 -3.84 4.94
N THR A 164 4.59 -4.30 5.32
CA THR A 164 4.34 -5.34 6.35
C THR A 164 4.98 -5.06 7.72
N ALA A 165 5.31 -3.80 7.98
CA ALA A 165 5.86 -3.33 9.23
C ALA A 165 4.71 -3.01 10.21
N CYS A 166 4.61 -3.85 11.24
CA CYS A 166 3.61 -3.80 12.29
C CYS A 166 4.07 -4.68 13.46
N ASP A 167 4.36 -4.03 14.59
CA ASP A 167 4.69 -4.61 15.89
C ASP A 167 3.44 -4.89 16.76
N GLU A 168 3.63 -5.29 18.02
CA GLU A 168 2.53 -5.60 18.94
C GLU A 168 1.64 -4.38 19.25
N GLU A 169 2.21 -3.17 19.35
CA GLU A 169 1.44 -1.94 19.57
C GLU A 169 0.62 -1.59 18.31
N CYS A 170 1.19 -1.81 17.12
CA CYS A 170 0.49 -1.72 15.85
C CYS A 170 -0.64 -2.75 15.72
N TYR A 171 -0.41 -4.04 16.03
CA TYR A 171 -1.45 -5.06 16.01
C TYR A 171 -2.56 -4.72 17.01
N GLN A 172 -2.24 -4.31 18.23
CA GLN A 172 -3.26 -3.90 19.21
C GLN A 172 -4.09 -2.72 18.68
N ALA A 173 -3.46 -1.65 18.19
CA ALA A 173 -4.17 -0.48 17.67
C ALA A 173 -5.11 -0.84 16.51
N LEU A 174 -4.66 -1.68 15.57
CA LEU A 174 -5.49 -2.19 14.47
C LEU A 174 -6.65 -3.07 14.96
N GLY A 175 -6.41 -3.91 15.98
CA GLY A 175 -7.45 -4.72 16.62
C GLY A 175 -8.53 -3.87 17.29
N ASP A 176 -8.13 -2.82 18.01
CA ASP A 176 -9.04 -1.90 18.71
C ASP A 176 -9.84 -1.03 17.72
N MET A 177 -9.25 -0.67 16.59
CA MET A 177 -9.97 -0.06 15.45
C MET A 177 -10.80 -1.06 14.61
N GLY A 178 -10.77 -2.35 14.97
CA GLY A 178 -11.59 -3.41 14.40
C GLY A 178 -11.13 -3.87 13.02
N TYR A 179 -9.83 -4.08 12.83
CA TYR A 179 -9.24 -4.62 11.60
C TYR A 179 -8.65 -6.03 11.75
N HIS A 180 -8.90 -6.87 10.74
CA HIS A 180 -8.12 -8.07 10.45
C HIS A 180 -6.79 -7.64 9.83
N VAL A 181 -5.65 -8.07 10.40
CA VAL A 181 -4.32 -7.61 9.97
C VAL A 181 -3.63 -8.69 9.14
N THR A 182 -3.62 -8.48 7.83
CA THR A 182 -3.29 -9.52 6.85
C THR A 182 -2.01 -9.25 6.09
N ASP A 183 -1.13 -10.24 6.10
CA ASP A 183 0.20 -10.27 5.51
C ASP A 183 0.19 -11.30 4.34
N TYR A 184 1.29 -12.00 4.07
CA TYR A 184 1.42 -13.03 3.04
C TYR A 184 2.30 -14.21 3.52
N ASP A 185 2.23 -15.33 2.80
CA ASP A 185 3.16 -16.46 2.90
C ASP A 185 3.93 -16.70 1.59
N LEU A 186 3.55 -16.02 0.50
CA LEU A 186 4.24 -16.00 -0.79
C LEU A 186 4.49 -14.56 -1.24
N ASP A 187 5.72 -14.10 -1.10
CA ASP A 187 6.18 -12.81 -1.66
C ASP A 187 6.67 -13.01 -3.09
N THR A 188 6.04 -12.32 -4.05
CA THR A 188 6.51 -12.38 -5.45
C THR A 188 7.72 -11.49 -5.71
N LYS A 189 7.93 -10.42 -4.91
CA LYS A 189 8.92 -9.36 -5.17
C LYS A 189 8.88 -8.86 -6.61
N ASP A 190 7.68 -8.55 -7.09
CA ASP A 190 7.41 -7.99 -8.42
C ASP A 190 7.95 -6.57 -8.61
N TRP A 191 8.01 -5.78 -7.53
CA TRP A 191 8.65 -4.48 -7.48
C TRP A 191 10.19 -4.53 -7.54
N GLU A 192 10.83 -5.66 -7.19
CA GLU A 192 12.29 -5.76 -7.22
C GLU A 192 12.81 -5.86 -8.66
N ALA A 193 13.65 -4.90 -9.06
CA ALA A 193 14.37 -4.88 -10.34
C ALA A 193 13.46 -5.10 -11.58
N GLY A 194 12.21 -4.61 -11.53
CA GLY A 194 11.24 -4.76 -12.62
C GLY A 194 10.65 -6.18 -12.74
N GLY A 195 10.58 -6.92 -11.63
CA GLY A 195 9.89 -8.21 -11.55
C GLY A 195 10.63 -9.40 -12.16
N VAL A 196 11.89 -9.22 -12.58
CA VAL A 196 12.69 -10.24 -13.28
C VAL A 196 12.73 -11.61 -12.58
N ASN A 197 12.69 -11.62 -11.24
CA ASN A 197 12.70 -12.84 -10.43
C ASN A 197 11.30 -13.34 -10.01
N ALA A 198 10.24 -12.55 -10.20
CA ALA A 198 8.93 -12.81 -9.60
C ALA A 198 8.23 -14.05 -10.17
N LYS A 199 8.37 -14.29 -11.48
CA LYS A 199 7.92 -15.55 -12.12
C LYS A 199 8.64 -16.77 -11.56
N ALA A 200 9.93 -16.67 -11.27
CA ALA A 200 10.71 -17.76 -10.67
C ALA A 200 10.33 -18.01 -9.20
N ARG A 201 10.19 -16.94 -8.40
CA ARG A 201 9.74 -16.98 -7.00
C ARG A 201 8.37 -17.65 -6.87
N TYR A 202 7.36 -17.12 -7.55
CA TYR A 202 5.99 -17.66 -7.51
C TYR A 202 5.91 -19.11 -7.97
N SER A 203 6.47 -19.42 -9.15
CA SER A 203 6.33 -20.77 -9.71
C SER A 203 7.13 -21.83 -8.95
N SER A 204 8.26 -21.47 -8.33
CA SER A 204 9.01 -22.39 -7.46
C SER A 204 8.20 -22.77 -6.23
N ALA A 205 7.61 -21.78 -5.53
CA ALA A 205 6.78 -22.01 -4.36
C ALA A 205 5.54 -22.85 -4.70
N VAL A 206 4.75 -22.43 -5.70
CA VAL A 206 3.51 -23.12 -6.08
C VAL A 206 3.78 -24.52 -6.62
N LYS A 207 4.80 -24.74 -7.47
CA LYS A 207 5.08 -26.08 -8.01
C LYS A 207 5.68 -27.05 -6.99
N ALA A 208 6.38 -26.56 -5.95
CA ALA A 208 6.90 -27.39 -4.86
C ALA A 208 5.84 -27.80 -3.82
N ALA A 209 4.80 -26.99 -3.62
CA ALA A 209 3.73 -27.24 -2.65
C ALA A 209 2.84 -28.46 -2.98
N ASP A 210 1.95 -28.84 -2.07
CA ASP A 210 0.89 -29.84 -2.32
C ASP A 210 -0.49 -29.24 -1.99
N PRO A 211 -1.41 -29.08 -2.97
CA PRO A 211 -2.73 -28.50 -2.73
C PRO A 211 -3.58 -29.20 -1.67
N SER A 212 -3.28 -30.46 -1.29
CA SER A 212 -3.99 -31.14 -0.20
C SER A 212 -3.59 -30.66 1.20
N SER A 213 -2.43 -30.00 1.33
CA SER A 213 -1.85 -29.56 2.61
C SER A 213 -1.37 -28.11 2.65
N SER A 214 -1.24 -27.46 1.49
CA SER A 214 -0.72 -26.10 1.34
C SER A 214 -1.80 -25.12 0.88
N SER A 215 -1.61 -23.85 1.18
CA SER A 215 -2.33 -22.70 0.64
C SER A 215 -1.36 -21.56 0.41
N PHE A 216 -1.77 -20.49 -0.27
CA PHE A 216 -1.01 -19.25 -0.32
C PHE A 216 -1.87 -17.99 -0.21
N ILE A 217 -1.33 -16.97 0.46
CA ILE A 217 -1.66 -15.56 0.29
C ILE A 217 -0.47 -14.93 -0.44
N SER A 218 -0.68 -14.53 -1.69
CA SER A 218 0.37 -14.04 -2.59
C SER A 218 0.40 -12.51 -2.63
N LEU A 219 1.54 -11.89 -2.32
CA LEU A 219 1.76 -10.45 -2.50
C LEU A 219 2.26 -10.13 -3.91
N SER A 220 1.57 -9.21 -4.57
CA SER A 220 2.01 -8.41 -5.72
C SER A 220 1.46 -6.98 -5.58
N HIS A 221 1.78 -6.09 -6.51
CA HIS A 221 1.36 -4.68 -6.48
C HIS A 221 0.74 -4.30 -7.83
N ASP A 222 -0.49 -3.79 -7.86
CA ASP A 222 -1.20 -3.50 -9.13
C ASP A 222 -0.74 -2.21 -9.82
N ILE A 223 0.17 -1.46 -9.19
CA ILE A 223 0.89 -0.33 -9.76
C ILE A 223 2.12 -0.74 -10.63
N GLN A 224 2.49 -2.02 -10.69
CA GLN A 224 3.69 -2.49 -11.39
C GLN A 224 3.37 -2.94 -12.82
N ASP A 225 4.06 -2.35 -13.82
CA ASP A 225 3.87 -2.67 -15.25
C ASP A 225 4.07 -4.17 -15.54
N PHE A 226 5.13 -4.77 -14.99
CA PHE A 226 5.39 -6.21 -15.09
C PHE A 226 4.23 -7.07 -14.55
N THR A 227 3.58 -6.62 -13.47
CA THR A 227 2.49 -7.34 -12.81
C THR A 227 1.25 -7.35 -13.69
N ALA A 228 0.87 -6.17 -14.21
CA ALA A 228 -0.24 -6.03 -15.14
C ALA A 228 0.01 -6.72 -16.49
N ASN A 229 1.20 -6.55 -17.07
CA ASN A 229 1.56 -7.04 -18.41
C ASN A 229 1.98 -8.53 -18.41
N GLY A 230 1.10 -9.38 -17.88
CA GLY A 230 1.12 -10.82 -18.07
C GLY A 230 1.71 -11.66 -16.94
N PHE A 231 2.18 -11.05 -15.84
CA PHE A 231 2.52 -11.84 -14.65
C PHE A 231 1.27 -12.38 -13.94
N VAL A 232 0.17 -11.63 -13.86
CA VAL A 232 -1.10 -12.13 -13.31
C VAL A 232 -1.63 -13.35 -14.09
N GLN A 233 -1.57 -13.34 -15.42
CA GLN A 233 -1.94 -14.53 -16.22
C GLN A 233 -1.03 -15.72 -15.89
N PHE A 234 0.30 -15.51 -15.81
CA PHE A 234 1.25 -16.55 -15.44
C PHE A 234 0.97 -17.14 -14.04
N MET A 235 0.63 -16.30 -13.05
CA MET A 235 0.27 -16.76 -11.71
C MET A 235 -0.98 -17.65 -11.75
N ILE A 236 -2.01 -17.22 -12.48
CA ILE A 236 -3.26 -17.97 -12.69
C ILE A 236 -2.99 -19.31 -13.38
N ASP A 237 -2.18 -19.32 -14.44
CA ASP A 237 -1.86 -20.52 -15.21
C ASP A 237 -1.12 -21.55 -14.35
N VAL A 238 -0.09 -21.13 -13.62
CA VAL A 238 0.70 -22.02 -12.75
C VAL A 238 -0.12 -22.55 -11.57
N GLY A 239 -0.99 -21.74 -10.97
CA GLY A 239 -1.90 -22.19 -9.91
C GLY A 239 -2.92 -23.22 -10.42
N LYS A 240 -3.53 -22.97 -11.59
CA LYS A 240 -4.47 -23.90 -12.25
C LYS A 240 -3.79 -25.20 -12.69
N GLU A 241 -2.60 -25.12 -13.29
CA GLU A 241 -1.76 -26.28 -13.68
C GLU A 241 -1.49 -27.19 -12.48
N LYS A 242 -1.21 -26.59 -11.32
CA LYS A 242 -0.91 -27.29 -10.07
C LYS A 242 -2.15 -27.80 -9.32
N GLY A 243 -3.35 -27.34 -9.66
CA GLY A 243 -4.61 -27.76 -9.05
C GLY A 243 -5.09 -26.91 -7.85
N PHE A 244 -4.57 -25.69 -7.69
CA PHE A 244 -5.08 -24.75 -6.68
C PHE A 244 -6.35 -24.03 -7.15
N GLN A 245 -7.29 -23.79 -6.23
CA GLN A 245 -8.43 -22.90 -6.43
C GLN A 245 -8.03 -21.46 -6.09
N PHE A 246 -8.36 -20.52 -6.97
CA PHE A 246 -8.25 -19.09 -6.66
C PHE A 246 -9.50 -18.56 -5.94
N VAL A 247 -9.27 -17.70 -4.95
CA VAL A 247 -10.28 -17.19 -4.01
C VAL A 247 -9.97 -15.76 -3.58
N THR A 248 -10.95 -15.02 -3.03
CA THR A 248 -10.63 -13.80 -2.26
C THR A 248 -9.92 -14.16 -0.94
N LEU A 249 -9.32 -13.16 -0.30
CA LEU A 249 -8.72 -13.34 1.02
C LEU A 249 -9.76 -13.72 2.11
N GLY A 250 -10.97 -13.19 2.04
CA GLY A 250 -12.06 -13.62 2.95
C GLY A 250 -12.47 -15.08 2.71
N GLU A 251 -12.61 -15.50 1.45
CA GLU A 251 -12.87 -16.91 1.07
C GLU A 251 -11.70 -17.85 1.43
N CYS A 252 -10.47 -17.36 1.40
CA CYS A 252 -9.25 -18.02 1.88
C CYS A 252 -9.26 -18.23 3.40
N LEU A 253 -9.72 -17.23 4.17
CA LEU A 253 -9.82 -17.30 5.63
C LEU A 253 -11.12 -17.94 6.13
N GLY A 254 -12.11 -18.14 5.26
CA GLY A 254 -13.39 -18.77 5.60
C GLY A 254 -14.43 -17.79 6.17
N ASP A 255 -14.23 -16.49 5.96
CA ASP A 255 -15.10 -15.43 6.45
C ASP A 255 -16.15 -15.04 5.38
N PRO A 256 -17.46 -15.03 5.70
CA PRO A 256 -18.50 -14.67 4.73
C PRO A 256 -18.44 -13.18 4.35
N ALA A 257 -18.80 -12.86 3.11
CA ALA A 257 -18.67 -11.50 2.55
C ALA A 257 -19.41 -10.39 3.32
N SER A 258 -20.41 -10.74 4.14
CA SER A 258 -21.08 -9.83 5.08
C SER A 258 -20.16 -9.23 6.15
N ASN A 259 -19.02 -9.86 6.41
CA ASN A 259 -18.10 -9.48 7.49
C ASN A 259 -16.90 -8.66 6.97
N TRP A 260 -16.63 -8.67 5.66
CA TRP A 260 -15.50 -7.97 5.02
C TRP A 260 -15.65 -6.44 5.07
N TYR A 261 -16.85 -5.95 5.35
CA TYR A 261 -17.23 -4.54 5.28
C TYR A 261 -18.21 -4.15 6.39
N ARG A 262 -18.08 -2.92 6.89
CA ARG A 262 -19.02 -2.29 7.83
C ARG A 262 -19.72 -1.09 7.20
N ASP A 263 -20.99 -0.86 7.51
CA ASP A 263 -21.75 0.31 7.03
C ASP A 263 -21.29 1.59 7.80
N PRO A 264 -21.06 2.72 7.10
CA PRO A 264 -20.49 3.94 7.69
C PRO A 264 -21.44 4.74 8.60
N LYS A 265 -22.67 4.26 8.83
CA LYS A 265 -23.67 4.93 9.70
C LYS A 265 -23.87 4.15 11.01
N THR A 266 -23.90 2.83 10.90
CA THR A 266 -24.27 1.84 11.94
C THR A 266 -23.10 0.99 12.43
N PHE A 267 -22.05 0.84 11.62
CA PHE A 267 -20.83 0.05 11.88
C PHE A 267 -21.04 -1.46 12.10
N GLY A 268 -22.27 -1.96 11.93
CA GLY A 268 -22.52 -3.38 11.68
C GLY A 268 -22.16 -3.77 10.23
N PRO A 269 -22.46 -5.02 9.82
CA PRO A 269 -22.30 -5.48 8.44
C PRO A 269 -22.83 -4.47 7.42
N ALA A 270 -22.03 -4.19 6.38
CA ALA A 270 -22.51 -3.39 5.26
C ALA A 270 -23.55 -4.17 4.45
N ASP A 271 -24.59 -3.48 3.95
CA ASP A 271 -25.33 -4.00 2.80
C ASP A 271 -24.46 -3.81 1.56
N THR A 272 -23.89 -4.91 1.07
CA THR A 272 -23.02 -4.93 -0.11
C THR A 272 -23.81 -5.25 -1.39
N SER A 273 -25.15 -5.31 -1.34
CA SER A 273 -25.94 -5.36 -2.56
C SER A 273 -25.77 -4.03 -3.31
N ILE A 274 -25.23 -4.10 -4.53
CA ILE A 274 -25.05 -2.92 -5.36
C ILE A 274 -26.43 -2.52 -5.87
N ASP A 275 -27.00 -1.49 -5.25
CA ASP A 275 -28.16 -0.78 -5.79
C ASP A 275 -27.90 -0.44 -7.27
N PRO A 276 -28.79 -0.83 -8.20
CA PRO A 276 -28.67 -0.42 -9.59
C PRO A 276 -28.57 1.11 -9.67
N PRO A 277 -27.64 1.67 -10.47
CA PRO A 277 -27.38 3.11 -10.48
C PRO A 277 -28.68 3.89 -10.73
N GLU A 278 -29.04 4.74 -9.77
CA GLU A 278 -30.33 5.44 -9.75
C GLU A 278 -30.57 6.13 -11.10
N PRO A 279 -31.71 5.88 -11.77
CA PRO A 279 -31.91 6.31 -13.14
C PRO A 279 -31.98 7.83 -13.21
N SER A 280 -30.88 8.47 -13.63
CA SER A 280 -30.75 9.92 -13.75
C SER A 280 -31.92 10.51 -14.54
N THR A 281 -32.87 11.11 -13.82
CA THR A 281 -34.11 11.65 -14.39
C THR A 281 -33.86 12.96 -15.11
N THR A 282 -33.17 12.88 -16.25
CA THR A 282 -33.03 14.00 -17.18
C THR A 282 -34.40 14.39 -17.69
N SER A 283 -34.89 15.55 -17.24
CA SER A 283 -36.24 16.04 -17.52
C SER A 283 -36.44 16.25 -19.02
N THR A 284 -37.09 15.27 -19.67
CA THR A 284 -37.38 15.30 -21.11
C THR A 284 -38.65 16.10 -21.34
N SER A 285 -38.50 17.43 -21.43
CA SER A 285 -39.60 18.31 -21.86
C SER A 285 -39.93 18.03 -23.33
N SER A 286 -41.20 17.70 -23.60
CA SER A 286 -41.64 17.22 -24.92
C SER A 286 -42.65 18.16 -25.58
N THR A 287 -42.68 18.07 -26.92
CA THR A 287 -43.76 18.50 -27.84
C THR A 287 -43.63 19.88 -28.49
N ALA A 288 -43.28 19.90 -29.79
CA ALA A 288 -44.17 20.41 -30.85
C ALA A 288 -43.59 20.24 -32.28
N THR A 289 -44.36 19.59 -33.14
CA THR A 289 -44.25 19.52 -34.63
C THR A 289 -45.67 19.91 -35.12
N PRO A 290 -45.93 20.58 -36.27
CA PRO A 290 -45.26 20.36 -37.57
C PRO A 290 -45.17 21.56 -38.57
N THR A 291 -44.57 21.33 -39.75
CA THR A 291 -45.22 21.43 -41.09
C THR A 291 -44.20 21.29 -42.24
N SER A 292 -44.65 20.82 -43.41
CA SER A 292 -43.84 20.47 -44.60
C SER A 292 -43.51 21.64 -45.52
N SER A 293 -42.34 21.59 -46.20
CA SER A 293 -42.18 22.17 -47.56
C SER A 293 -41.07 21.51 -48.39
N LYS A 294 -41.49 20.77 -49.42
CA LYS A 294 -40.98 20.62 -50.81
C LYS A 294 -39.48 20.82 -51.16
N ALA A 295 -38.90 19.84 -51.86
CA ALA A 295 -37.55 19.84 -52.47
C ALA A 295 -37.43 20.66 -53.79
N PRO A 296 -36.21 20.83 -54.35
CA PRO A 296 -35.78 19.90 -55.42
C PRO A 296 -34.30 19.45 -55.41
N GLU A 297 -33.97 18.59 -56.38
CA GLU A 297 -32.76 17.76 -56.64
C GLU A 297 -32.10 18.20 -58.01
N PRO A 298 -30.93 17.70 -58.54
CA PRO A 298 -29.78 16.88 -58.05
C PRO A 298 -28.38 17.53 -58.27
N LYS A 299 -27.27 16.85 -57.86
CA LYS A 299 -26.15 16.45 -58.77
C LYS A 299 -25.00 15.62 -58.12
N LYS A 300 -24.52 14.62 -58.87
CA LYS A 300 -23.20 13.93 -58.78
C LYS A 300 -22.27 14.55 -59.88
N PRO A 301 -20.95 14.26 -60.00
CA PRO A 301 -19.98 13.58 -59.13
C PRO A 301 -18.74 14.48 -58.80
N LYS A 302 -17.67 14.04 -58.11
CA LYS A 302 -16.53 13.28 -58.68
C LYS A 302 -15.47 12.93 -57.59
N GLU A 303 -14.73 11.87 -57.86
CA GLU A 303 -13.52 11.37 -57.19
C GLU A 303 -12.25 12.16 -57.57
N THR A 304 -11.33 12.36 -56.61
CA THR A 304 -9.91 12.70 -56.88
C THR A 304 -9.00 12.31 -55.72
N THR A 305 -7.93 11.57 -56.03
CA THR A 305 -6.81 11.26 -55.12
C THR A 305 -5.93 12.48 -54.86
N LYS A 306 -5.31 12.57 -53.68
CA LYS A 306 -4.07 13.31 -53.49
C LYS A 306 -3.08 12.51 -52.63
N THR A 307 -1.86 12.41 -53.13
CA THR A 307 -0.66 12.05 -52.36
C THR A 307 -0.18 13.29 -51.61
N GLU A 308 0.31 13.13 -50.39
CA GLU A 308 1.27 14.07 -49.82
C GLU A 308 2.27 13.29 -48.96
N SER A 309 3.52 13.74 -48.96
CA SER A 309 4.65 13.07 -48.33
C SER A 309 5.36 14.05 -47.43
N GLU A 310 5.74 13.64 -46.23
CA GLU A 310 6.88 14.28 -45.56
C GLU A 310 7.56 13.31 -44.60
N ALA A 311 8.85 13.52 -44.42
CA ALA A 311 9.70 12.77 -43.50
C ALA A 311 10.37 13.75 -42.55
N SER A 312 10.46 13.38 -41.27
CA SER A 312 11.33 14.07 -40.33
C SER A 312 11.84 13.08 -39.29
N SER A 313 13.11 13.21 -38.94
CA SER A 313 13.75 12.41 -37.89
C SER A 313 14.38 13.33 -36.85
N SER A 314 14.20 13.01 -35.59
CA SER A 314 15.17 13.40 -34.56
C SER A 314 15.19 12.35 -33.44
N THR A 315 16.38 12.00 -33.00
CA THR A 315 16.61 11.12 -31.86
C THR A 315 17.44 11.89 -30.83
N SER A 316 16.87 12.11 -29.65
CA SER A 316 17.52 12.84 -28.55
C SER A 316 17.81 11.89 -27.39
N ILE A 317 18.93 11.16 -27.48
CA ILE A 317 19.46 10.32 -26.40
C ILE A 317 20.12 11.19 -25.31
N ALA A 318 19.35 11.52 -24.27
CA ALA A 318 19.88 12.11 -23.05
C ALA A 318 20.56 11.02 -22.18
N LYS A 319 21.81 11.27 -21.76
CA LYS A 319 22.65 10.29 -21.07
C LYS A 319 22.74 10.64 -19.58
N TYR A 320 22.26 9.76 -18.71
CA TYR A 320 22.40 9.87 -17.26
C TYR A 320 23.22 8.69 -16.71
N ILE A 321 24.10 8.96 -15.74
CA ILE A 321 25.00 7.97 -15.12
C ILE A 321 25.09 8.26 -13.61
N PRO A 322 24.56 7.39 -12.74
CA PRO A 322 24.92 7.39 -11.32
C PRO A 322 26.24 6.63 -11.10
N ALA A 323 26.99 6.99 -10.06
CA ALA A 323 28.23 6.32 -9.67
C ALA A 323 27.96 5.12 -8.74
N PRO A 324 28.82 4.08 -8.72
CA PRO A 324 28.67 2.92 -7.84
C PRO A 324 29.20 3.18 -6.43
N THR A 325 28.58 2.56 -5.43
CA THR A 325 29.09 2.43 -4.06
C THR A 325 29.12 0.96 -3.62
N ASP A 326 30.22 0.58 -2.96
CA ASP A 326 30.40 -0.52 -2.00
C ASP A 326 29.93 -1.96 -2.35
N GLY A 327 30.66 -2.56 -3.28
CA GLY A 327 31.43 -3.80 -3.06
C GLY A 327 30.87 -4.94 -2.18
N ARG A 328 30.63 -6.09 -2.82
CA ARG A 328 30.86 -7.43 -2.24
C ARG A 328 31.13 -8.47 -3.34
N PHE A 329 31.78 -9.59 -2.98
CA PHE A 329 32.27 -10.62 -3.92
C PHE A 329 31.17 -11.63 -4.33
N ILE A 330 31.21 -12.10 -5.58
CA ILE A 330 30.64 -13.38 -6.07
C ILE A 330 31.62 -13.97 -7.11
N GLU A 331 31.70 -15.30 -7.21
CA GLU A 331 32.57 -16.01 -8.15
C GLU A 331 32.10 -15.92 -9.63
N ALA A 332 33.04 -16.06 -10.56
CA ALA A 332 32.74 -16.07 -11.99
C ALA A 332 32.61 -17.51 -12.53
N SER A 333 31.48 -17.81 -13.18
CA SER A 333 31.31 -19.00 -14.04
C SER A 333 30.93 -18.56 -15.44
N SER A 334 31.69 -19.02 -16.44
CA SER A 334 31.54 -18.57 -17.83
C SER A 334 30.40 -19.32 -18.55
N ILE A 335 29.43 -18.57 -19.07
CA ILE A 335 28.49 -19.03 -20.10
C ILE A 335 28.66 -18.21 -21.37
N VAL A 336 28.62 -18.88 -22.52
CA VAL A 336 28.74 -18.27 -23.85
C VAL A 336 27.46 -18.60 -24.62
N GLU A 337 26.55 -17.64 -24.73
CA GLU A 337 25.37 -17.77 -25.58
C GLU A 337 25.68 -17.26 -26.99
N THR A 338 25.23 -18.00 -28.01
CA THR A 338 25.40 -17.66 -29.42
C THR A 338 24.03 -17.42 -30.04
N SER A 339 23.65 -16.16 -30.21
CA SER A 339 22.38 -15.79 -30.86
C SER A 339 22.55 -15.72 -32.38
N ILE A 340 21.81 -16.57 -33.10
CA ILE A 340 21.73 -16.54 -34.56
C ILE A 340 20.41 -15.89 -34.97
N PHE A 341 20.47 -14.82 -35.75
CA PHE A 341 19.31 -14.24 -36.41
C PHE A 341 19.31 -14.64 -37.89
N VAL A 342 18.14 -15.06 -38.38
CA VAL A 342 17.88 -15.31 -39.80
C VAL A 342 16.83 -14.31 -40.25
N SER A 343 17.07 -13.63 -41.38
CA SER A 343 16.13 -12.70 -42.01
C SER A 343 15.58 -13.32 -43.29
N GLU A 344 14.26 -13.24 -43.49
CA GLU A 344 13.62 -13.64 -44.75
C GLU A 344 13.70 -12.52 -45.80
N ASP A 345 14.89 -12.31 -46.36
CA ASP A 345 15.02 -12.00 -47.79
C ASP A 345 16.42 -12.40 -48.31
N ALA A 346 16.62 -12.37 -49.63
CA ALA A 346 17.63 -13.15 -50.32
C ALA A 346 19.09 -12.72 -50.10
N SER A 347 19.91 -13.69 -49.68
CA SER A 347 21.33 -13.84 -50.07
C SER A 347 22.31 -12.71 -49.70
N THR A 348 22.72 -12.63 -48.43
CA THR A 348 24.14 -12.61 -48.01
C THR A 348 24.25 -12.92 -46.51
N THR A 349 25.05 -13.92 -46.12
CA THR A 349 25.33 -14.21 -44.71
C THR A 349 26.51 -13.40 -44.21
N VAL A 350 26.33 -12.59 -43.17
CA VAL A 350 27.42 -11.82 -42.52
C VAL A 350 27.57 -12.28 -41.07
N THR A 351 28.67 -12.97 -40.77
CA THR A 351 29.03 -13.36 -39.39
C THR A 351 29.82 -12.25 -38.71
N MET A 352 29.25 -11.60 -37.70
CA MET A 352 29.96 -10.65 -36.83
C MET A 352 30.23 -11.25 -35.46
N THR A 353 31.51 -11.47 -35.13
CA THR A 353 31.94 -11.96 -33.82
C THR A 353 32.35 -10.80 -32.93
N THR A 354 31.50 -10.43 -31.97
CA THR A 354 31.81 -9.36 -31.00
C THR A 354 32.54 -9.91 -29.78
N THR A 355 33.88 -9.90 -29.82
CA THR A 355 34.71 -10.26 -28.67
C THR A 355 34.86 -9.08 -27.70
N PHE A 356 34.23 -9.15 -26.53
CA PHE A 356 34.51 -8.21 -25.43
C PHE A 356 35.77 -8.65 -24.67
N ALA A 357 36.81 -7.82 -24.71
CA ALA A 357 38.03 -8.01 -23.91
C ALA A 357 38.08 -6.98 -22.77
N THR A 358 37.99 -7.45 -21.53
CA THR A 358 38.11 -6.60 -20.33
C THR A 358 39.57 -6.47 -19.89
N THR A 359 40.20 -5.34 -20.18
CA THR A 359 41.57 -5.05 -19.75
C THR A 359 41.61 -4.76 -18.25
N THR A 360 42.15 -5.69 -17.46
CA THR A 360 42.35 -5.49 -16.01
C THR A 360 43.58 -4.61 -15.77
N ALA A 361 43.39 -3.43 -15.19
CA ALA A 361 44.48 -2.57 -14.75
C ALA A 361 44.94 -2.97 -13.33
N ILE A 362 46.15 -3.53 -13.21
CA ILE A 362 46.74 -3.85 -11.90
C ILE A 362 47.38 -2.58 -11.32
N SER A 363 46.82 -2.08 -10.22
CA SER A 363 47.46 -1.05 -9.39
C SER A 363 48.21 -1.71 -8.24
N VAL A 364 49.51 -1.44 -8.11
CA VAL A 364 50.35 -1.98 -7.02
C VAL A 364 50.58 -0.89 -5.99
N ALA A 365 50.01 -1.06 -4.79
CA ALA A 365 50.23 -0.16 -3.66
C ALA A 365 51.33 -0.71 -2.74
N SER A 366 52.41 0.05 -2.57
CA SER A 366 53.51 -0.25 -1.64
C SER A 366 53.41 0.57 -0.37
N SER A 367 53.47 -0.06 0.82
CA SER A 367 53.76 0.66 2.06
C SER A 367 54.41 -0.19 3.17
N ALA A 368 55.38 0.44 3.83
CA ALA A 368 55.79 0.27 5.24
C ALA A 368 56.01 -1.15 5.81
N PHE A 369 57.24 -1.63 5.66
CA PHE A 369 57.88 -2.60 6.56
C PHE A 369 57.96 -2.07 8.01
N THR A 370 57.49 -2.83 9.01
CA THR A 370 57.95 -2.74 10.41
C THR A 370 58.04 -4.13 11.02
N SER A 371 59.05 -4.36 11.86
CA SER A 371 59.42 -5.68 12.37
C SER A 371 59.29 -5.79 13.88
N SER A 372 58.70 -6.89 14.35
CA SER A 372 58.92 -7.44 15.69
C SER A 372 58.87 -8.97 15.59
N ALA A 373 59.74 -9.67 16.32
CA ALA A 373 59.89 -11.11 16.23
C ALA A 373 60.16 -11.73 17.61
N SER A 374 59.50 -12.84 17.93
CA SER A 374 59.92 -13.75 19.01
C SER A 374 59.34 -15.16 18.82
N ASN A 375 60.27 -16.09 18.58
CA ASN A 375 60.26 -17.54 18.81
C ASN A 375 59.01 -18.41 18.57
N THR A 376 59.19 -19.38 17.68
CA THR A 376 58.50 -20.67 17.65
C THR A 376 59.09 -21.66 18.68
N THR A 377 58.24 -22.50 19.29
CA THR A 377 58.58 -23.90 19.62
C THR A 377 57.29 -24.72 19.80
N SER A 378 57.34 -26.02 19.49
CA SER A 378 56.20 -26.95 19.50
C SER A 378 56.38 -28.04 20.56
N ALA A 379 55.28 -28.52 21.17
CA ALA A 379 55.01 -29.95 21.44
C ALA A 379 53.78 -30.18 22.35
N GLU A 380 52.98 -31.20 22.00
CA GLU A 380 51.96 -31.88 22.81
C GLU A 380 52.58 -33.09 23.58
N PRO A 381 51.82 -33.90 24.35
CA PRO A 381 50.74 -33.59 25.30
C PRO A 381 50.89 -34.36 26.65
N SER A 382 50.06 -34.06 27.66
CA SER A 382 49.77 -35.03 28.75
C SER A 382 48.50 -34.73 29.54
N THR A 383 47.57 -35.69 29.54
CA THR A 383 46.48 -35.94 30.53
C THR A 383 46.91 -37.12 31.43
N PRO A 384 46.16 -37.59 32.48
CA PRO A 384 44.74 -37.37 32.82
C PRO A 384 44.40 -37.20 34.34
N THR A 385 43.09 -37.21 34.68
CA THR A 385 42.47 -37.47 36.02
C THR A 385 42.78 -36.48 37.16
N GLU A 386 41.94 -36.19 38.19
CA GLU A 386 40.49 -36.26 38.49
C GLU A 386 40.25 -35.34 39.75
N THR A 387 39.10 -35.14 40.44
CA THR A 387 37.80 -35.85 40.57
C THR A 387 36.70 -34.89 41.11
N SER A 388 35.41 -35.16 40.79
CA SER A 388 34.19 -34.99 41.63
C SER A 388 33.74 -33.66 42.30
N SER A 389 32.40 -33.52 42.43
CA SER A 389 31.61 -32.86 43.50
C SER A 389 31.55 -31.32 43.59
N ASP A 390 30.50 -30.68 44.16
CA ASP A 390 29.04 -30.94 44.16
C ASP A 390 28.33 -29.65 44.66
N SER A 391 27.03 -29.50 44.38
CA SER A 391 26.00 -28.75 45.13
C SER A 391 26.28 -27.33 45.67
N ALA A 392 25.55 -26.35 45.11
CA ALA A 392 25.12 -25.14 45.84
C ALA A 392 24.05 -25.51 46.91
N PRO A 393 23.68 -24.65 47.91
CA PRO A 393 23.11 -23.32 47.67
C PRO A 393 23.33 -22.28 48.81
N SER A 394 22.44 -21.28 48.87
CA SER A 394 22.18 -20.26 49.90
C SER A 394 22.90 -18.91 49.76
N ALA A 395 22.32 -17.89 50.40
CA ALA A 395 22.50 -16.46 50.14
C ALA A 395 22.62 -15.65 51.45
N VAL A 396 22.44 -14.32 51.37
CA VAL A 396 22.68 -13.26 52.39
C VAL A 396 24.17 -12.86 52.50
N ASP A 397 24.56 -11.61 52.78
CA ASP A 397 23.75 -10.42 53.14
C ASP A 397 24.37 -9.10 52.56
N GLU A 398 23.77 -7.95 52.89
CA GLU A 398 24.21 -6.60 52.48
C GLU A 398 25.58 -6.15 53.05
N ASP A 399 26.26 -5.21 52.37
CA ASP A 399 26.64 -3.91 52.99
C ASP A 399 26.90 -2.82 51.92
N SER A 400 26.89 -1.54 52.32
CA SER A 400 26.99 -0.35 51.48
C SER A 400 28.31 0.41 51.63
N ALA A 401 28.84 0.97 50.54
CA ALA A 401 29.93 1.94 50.58
C ALA A 401 29.72 3.10 49.58
N ALA A 402 29.80 4.34 50.08
CA ALA A 402 29.76 5.58 49.31
C ALA A 402 31.10 6.33 49.41
N ILE A 403 31.13 7.62 49.04
CA ILE A 403 32.29 8.56 49.07
C ILE A 403 33.21 8.39 47.83
N ALA A 404 33.68 9.43 47.11
CA ALA A 404 33.64 10.89 47.33
C ALA A 404 33.33 11.71 46.05
N VAL A 405 33.04 13.00 46.24
CA VAL A 405 33.00 14.04 45.19
C VAL A 405 34.36 14.75 45.09
N SER A 406 34.79 15.15 43.89
CA SER A 406 35.87 16.14 43.67
C SER A 406 35.49 17.14 42.57
N ALA A 407 36.10 18.33 42.58
CA ALA A 407 35.49 19.55 42.03
C ALA A 407 36.14 20.15 40.77
N LEU A 408 35.36 21.00 40.09
CA LEU A 408 35.73 21.88 38.96
C LEU A 408 36.78 22.95 39.33
N PRO A 409 37.53 23.46 38.35
CA PRO A 409 37.86 24.89 38.21
C PRO A 409 36.87 25.61 37.27
N LYS A 410 36.70 26.93 37.45
CA LYS A 410 35.83 27.81 36.63
C LYS A 410 36.63 28.96 36.02
N THR A 411 36.35 29.36 34.79
CA THR A 411 36.50 30.77 34.35
C THR A 411 35.53 31.15 33.21
N PHE A 412 34.64 32.10 33.51
CA PHE A 412 34.05 33.17 32.67
C PHE A 412 33.39 32.82 31.31
N VAL A 413 32.10 33.12 31.07
CA VAL A 413 31.41 34.46 30.97
C VAL A 413 31.93 35.24 29.75
N THR A 414 31.12 35.72 28.78
CA THR A 414 29.68 36.11 28.72
C THR A 414 29.05 35.53 27.41
N SER A 415 27.78 35.67 26.99
CA SER A 415 26.62 36.50 27.38
C SER A 415 25.27 35.85 27.00
N LEU A 416 24.16 36.61 27.08
CA LEU A 416 22.79 36.26 26.64
C LEU A 416 22.13 37.50 25.98
N VAL A 417 20.89 37.32 25.46
CA VAL A 417 19.86 38.30 25.04
C VAL A 417 19.80 38.61 23.53
N GLY A 418 18.65 38.30 22.91
CA GLY A 418 18.32 38.60 21.51
C GLY A 418 16.94 38.06 21.10
N PHE A 419 15.94 38.94 21.06
CA PHE A 419 14.54 38.73 20.66
C PHE A 419 14.36 37.92 19.34
N VAL A 420 13.45 36.94 19.24
CA VAL A 420 11.97 36.98 19.19
C VAL A 420 11.38 37.41 17.82
N ALA A 421 10.63 36.47 17.23
CA ALA A 421 9.58 36.59 16.19
C ALA A 421 9.92 37.19 14.81
N TRP A 422 9.69 36.39 13.76
CA TRP A 422 8.89 36.84 12.62
C TRP A 422 8.08 35.69 12.00
N MET A 423 6.92 36.04 11.42
CA MET A 423 5.95 35.18 10.75
C MET A 423 5.27 36.02 9.66
N LEU A 424 4.76 35.38 8.61
CA LEU A 424 4.23 35.97 7.35
C LEU A 424 5.30 36.29 6.30
N LEU A 425 5.48 35.34 5.37
CA LEU A 425 5.25 35.57 3.93
C LEU A 425 4.79 34.27 3.28
#